data_AF-A0A388KIA6-F1
#
_entry.id   AF-A0A388KIA6-F1
#
_cell.length_a   1.000
_cell.length_b   1.000
_cell.length_c   1.000
_cell.angle_alpha   90.00
_cell.angle_beta   90.00
_cell.angle_gamma   90.00
#
_symmetry.space_group_name_H-M   'P 1'
#
loop_
_entity.id
_entity.type
_entity.pdbx_description
1 polymer ?
#
loop_
_entity_poly.entity_id
_entity_poly.type
_entity_poly.pdbx_seq_one_letter_code
_entity_poly.pdbx_strand_id
1 'polypeptide(L)'
;MTVYVPTDVGERSRFLSKLEMNVPPADKLVIGGDWNVSLDEALRSESFYADRSDVKALLELCTELVVVDPFPMLNPGDPGYTWFSNLFRDRQAITRRRLDFFLMGEEIHNRCTSVRLRCSPLSDHKPVIADICLSIDNSKGIGFFRLNNEVLKEPGASEWVSKHMQSWERARGHFEATADWLDGGIAITSGVLDVISRILARERNKREAECKRRVEDEEERLDGHPISVMVWAEERERRMKEWDKLQEDKQKRWSDILRIKGIEFNDKMAKETFQNLQPRRAQLQMVELRHPFDAAAPSACSASGMLQYATRQPQDGGTTDLTEESDMWTDTKVKLQITGRLALDRPLALEETMQTLKSMAKGKSPGVDELLVEFYSANWEAMGPKLVDLYNELLTCGKLGKGMTHGVISVLFKKGDKTKVQNWRSTSLLNVSYKILAKSLARRLAQYLPELVKGDQGAFVKGRLIFNNIVTAIETLEVVQSEGLDMTVLLVDLEKTHDKVGWSFVLTTTLRWMGFGEAICVAVARRHSFSTPIKLVATILGEVGYGSRRCVKRELLRQACCSY
;
A
#
# COMPACT_ATOMS: atom_id res chain seq x y z
N MET A 1 -4.89 23.93 -1.76
CA MET A 1 -5.57 24.19 -0.48
C MET A 1 -7.04 23.86 -0.61
N THR A 2 -7.71 23.40 0.45
CA THR A 2 -9.16 23.21 0.47
C THR A 2 -9.78 24.14 1.50
N VAL A 3 -10.85 24.84 1.14
CA VAL A 3 -11.48 25.86 1.98
C VAL A 3 -12.95 25.52 2.20
N TYR A 4 -13.45 25.79 3.40
CA TYR A 4 -14.88 25.78 3.72
C TYR A 4 -15.20 27.11 4.38
N VAL A 5 -15.84 28.00 3.63
CA VAL A 5 -16.10 29.37 4.07
C VAL A 5 -17.39 29.39 4.91
N PRO A 6 -17.47 30.16 6.01
CA PRO A 6 -18.67 30.25 6.84
C PRO A 6 -19.95 30.65 6.06
N THR A 7 -21.09 30.15 6.53
CA THR A 7 -22.41 30.45 5.94
C THR A 7 -22.94 31.82 6.35
N ASP A 8 -22.59 32.30 7.55
CA ASP A 8 -22.93 33.64 8.02
C ASP A 8 -22.16 34.73 7.25
N VAL A 9 -22.86 35.80 6.84
CA VAL A 9 -22.30 36.87 5.98
C VAL A 9 -21.18 37.65 6.70
N GLY A 10 -21.37 37.96 7.99
CA GLY A 10 -20.42 38.74 8.77
C GLY A 10 -19.16 37.94 9.11
N GLU A 11 -19.32 36.66 9.45
CA GLU A 11 -18.20 35.75 9.66
C GLU A 11 -17.43 35.48 8.36
N ARG A 12 -18.15 35.33 7.24
CA ARG A 12 -17.55 35.08 5.94
C ARG A 12 -16.62 36.19 5.48
N SER A 13 -17.07 37.44 5.55
CA SER A 13 -16.23 38.59 5.16
C SER A 13 -14.94 38.64 6.00
N ARG A 14 -15.04 38.46 7.32
CA ARG A 14 -13.86 38.40 8.21
C ARG A 14 -12.94 37.22 7.93
N PHE A 15 -13.51 36.07 7.56
CA PHE A 15 -12.76 34.87 7.22
C PHE A 15 -11.95 35.09 5.93
N LEU A 16 -12.58 35.62 4.88
CA LEU A 16 -11.95 35.86 3.58
C LEU A 16 -10.80 36.88 3.68
N SER A 17 -10.99 37.98 4.41
CA SER A 17 -9.92 38.97 4.63
C SER A 17 -8.72 38.43 5.41
N LYS A 18 -8.89 37.35 6.17
CA LYS A 18 -7.80 36.68 6.90
C LYS A 18 -7.24 35.47 6.16
N LEU A 19 -7.90 35.02 5.10
CA LEU A 19 -7.56 33.78 4.42
C LEU A 19 -6.20 33.90 3.73
N GLU A 20 -5.91 35.06 3.14
CA GLU A 20 -4.63 35.38 2.49
C GLU A 20 -3.42 35.05 3.39
N MET A 21 -3.45 35.50 4.65
CA MET A 21 -2.38 35.24 5.63
C MET A 21 -2.16 33.76 5.94
N ASN A 22 -3.14 32.91 5.63
CA ASN A 22 -3.11 31.46 5.86
C ASN A 22 -2.83 30.66 4.60
N VAL A 23 -2.74 31.30 3.42
CA VAL A 23 -2.34 30.64 2.19
C VAL A 23 -0.82 30.44 2.22
N PRO A 24 -0.32 29.18 2.15
CA PRO A 24 1.11 28.94 2.14
C PRO A 24 1.73 29.45 0.83
N PRO A 25 2.94 30.03 0.87
CA PRO A 25 3.65 30.43 -0.34
C PRO A 25 3.93 29.19 -1.18
N ALA A 26 3.46 29.19 -2.43
CA ALA A 26 3.60 28.07 -3.36
C ALA A 26 3.60 28.57 -4.81
N ASP A 27 4.52 28.06 -5.62
CA ASP A 27 4.63 28.42 -7.04
C ASP A 27 3.40 28.00 -7.86
N LYS A 28 2.72 26.92 -7.42
CA LYS A 28 1.55 26.33 -8.09
C LYS A 28 0.37 26.29 -7.14
N LEU A 29 -0.42 27.37 -7.14
CA LEU A 29 -1.56 27.52 -6.24
C LEU A 29 -2.86 27.00 -6.87
N VAL A 30 -3.53 26.10 -6.15
CA VAL A 30 -4.91 25.66 -6.42
C VAL A 30 -5.68 25.71 -5.12
N ILE A 31 -6.72 26.52 -5.04
CA ILE A 31 -7.63 26.62 -3.91
C ILE A 31 -9.00 26.13 -4.38
N GLY A 32 -9.64 25.21 -3.68
CA GLY A 32 -10.97 24.76 -4.05
C GLY A 32 -11.80 24.37 -2.84
N GLY A 33 -13.11 24.49 -2.95
CA GLY A 33 -14.02 24.12 -1.88
C GLY A 33 -15.35 24.85 -1.97
N ASP A 34 -16.07 24.85 -0.85
CA ASP A 34 -17.33 25.55 -0.69
C ASP A 34 -17.05 26.97 -0.18
N TRP A 35 -17.33 27.94 -1.04
CA TRP A 35 -17.08 29.35 -0.78
C TRP A 35 -18.27 30.05 -0.12
N ASN A 36 -19.46 29.43 -0.11
CA ASN A 36 -20.70 30.05 0.36
C ASN A 36 -20.98 31.46 -0.24
N VAL A 37 -20.33 31.80 -1.37
CA VAL A 37 -20.50 33.02 -2.18
C VAL A 37 -20.60 32.61 -3.63
N SER A 38 -21.52 33.21 -4.38
CA SER A 38 -21.61 33.06 -5.82
C SER A 38 -20.92 34.23 -6.51
N LEU A 39 -19.80 33.97 -7.21
CA LEU A 39 -19.10 34.99 -8.02
C LEU A 39 -19.94 35.45 -9.22
N ASP A 40 -20.70 34.53 -9.81
CA ASP A 40 -21.53 34.81 -11.00
C ASP A 40 -22.72 35.73 -10.69
N GLU A 41 -23.24 35.72 -9.45
CA GLU A 41 -24.28 36.67 -9.01
C GLU A 41 -23.69 38.05 -8.71
N ALA A 42 -22.44 38.12 -8.28
CA ALA A 42 -21.74 39.36 -7.95
C ALA A 42 -21.28 40.15 -9.18
N LEU A 43 -20.91 39.47 -10.26
CA LEU A 43 -20.37 40.07 -11.48
C LEU A 43 -21.44 40.55 -12.48
N ARG A 44 -22.73 40.28 -12.22
CA ARG A 44 -23.84 40.77 -13.06
C ARG A 44 -24.07 42.26 -12.84
N SER A 45 -24.05 43.04 -13.93
CA SER A 45 -24.47 44.44 -13.93
C SER A 45 -25.92 44.54 -13.42
N GLU A 46 -26.15 45.39 -12.41
CA GLU A 46 -27.42 45.60 -11.65
C GLU A 46 -27.72 44.61 -10.49
N SER A 47 -26.74 43.80 -10.06
CA SER A 47 -26.90 42.89 -8.93
C SER A 47 -26.92 43.61 -7.56
N PHE A 48 -27.99 43.42 -6.77
CA PHE A 48 -28.03 43.77 -5.33
C PHE A 48 -26.92 43.11 -4.50
N TYR A 49 -26.29 42.05 -5.03
CA TYR A 49 -25.25 41.28 -4.34
C TYR A 49 -23.83 41.81 -4.59
N ALA A 50 -23.62 42.64 -5.61
CA ALA A 50 -22.31 43.19 -5.96
C ALA A 50 -21.71 44.06 -4.84
N ASP A 51 -22.56 44.71 -4.04
CA ASP A 51 -22.13 45.61 -2.97
C ASP A 51 -21.84 44.94 -1.63
N ARG A 52 -22.06 43.63 -1.51
CA ARG A 52 -21.87 42.92 -0.24
C ARG A 52 -20.38 42.82 0.13
N SER A 53 -20.10 42.98 1.42
CA SER A 53 -18.73 43.01 1.95
C SER A 53 -17.98 41.69 1.82
N ASP A 54 -18.69 40.56 1.78
CA ASP A 54 -18.10 39.23 1.58
C ASP A 54 -17.70 38.98 0.13
N VAL A 55 -18.48 39.47 -0.83
CA VAL A 55 -18.16 39.44 -2.26
C VAL A 55 -16.91 40.28 -2.54
N LYS A 56 -16.86 41.51 -2.01
CA LYS A 56 -15.70 42.40 -2.16
C LYS A 56 -14.44 41.77 -1.58
N ALA A 57 -14.53 41.21 -0.38
CA ALA A 57 -13.40 40.50 0.25
C ALA A 57 -12.91 39.29 -0.57
N LEU A 58 -13.81 38.56 -1.25
CA LEU A 58 -13.43 37.46 -2.12
C LEU A 58 -12.73 37.96 -3.41
N LEU A 59 -13.23 39.04 -4.02
CA LEU A 59 -12.61 39.63 -5.22
C LEU A 59 -11.25 40.24 -4.92
N GLU A 60 -11.10 40.90 -3.77
CA GLU A 60 -9.81 41.37 -3.25
C GLU A 60 -8.84 40.20 -3.08
N LEU A 61 -9.26 39.12 -2.42
CA LEU A 61 -8.45 37.91 -2.27
C LEU A 61 -8.02 37.32 -3.62
N CYS A 62 -8.92 37.26 -4.61
CA CYS A 62 -8.58 36.77 -5.95
C CYS A 62 -7.52 37.66 -6.63
N THR A 63 -7.59 38.97 -6.41
CA THR A 63 -6.66 39.94 -6.98
C THR A 63 -5.29 39.84 -6.32
N GLU A 64 -5.24 39.81 -4.99
CA GLU A 64 -3.99 39.73 -4.22
C GLU A 64 -3.24 38.41 -4.48
N LEU A 65 -3.95 37.28 -4.57
CA LEU A 65 -3.34 35.97 -4.84
C LEU A 65 -3.14 35.69 -6.33
N VAL A 66 -3.60 36.58 -7.22
CA VAL A 66 -3.60 36.41 -8.68
C VAL A 66 -4.16 35.04 -9.08
N VAL A 67 -5.38 34.76 -8.61
CA VAL A 67 -6.10 33.50 -8.87
C VAL A 67 -7.40 33.74 -9.63
N VAL A 68 -7.71 32.83 -10.54
CA VAL A 68 -8.88 32.90 -11.41
C VAL A 68 -9.70 31.62 -11.32
N ASP A 69 -11.01 31.72 -11.45
CA ASP A 69 -11.90 30.59 -11.63
C ASP A 69 -11.95 30.15 -13.10
N PRO A 70 -11.42 28.97 -13.47
CA PRO A 70 -11.39 28.52 -14.85
C PRO A 70 -12.75 28.11 -15.42
N PHE A 71 -13.77 27.88 -14.59
CA PHE A 71 -15.03 27.27 -15.06
C PHE A 71 -15.82 28.15 -16.05
N PRO A 72 -16.06 29.46 -15.83
CA PRO A 72 -16.80 30.29 -16.78
C PRO A 72 -16.09 30.40 -18.14
N MET A 73 -14.75 30.37 -18.12
CA MET A 73 -13.92 30.44 -19.33
C MET A 73 -13.99 29.15 -20.15
N LEU A 74 -14.04 27.99 -19.47
CA LEU A 74 -14.07 26.67 -20.11
C LEU A 74 -15.49 26.18 -20.45
N ASN A 75 -16.53 26.73 -19.82
CA ASN A 75 -17.93 26.37 -20.04
C ASN A 75 -18.80 27.62 -20.32
N PRO A 76 -18.57 28.31 -21.45
CA PRO A 76 -19.33 29.52 -21.78
C PRO A 76 -20.82 29.19 -21.92
N GLY A 77 -21.67 29.90 -21.17
CA GLY A 77 -23.13 29.73 -21.20
C GLY A 77 -23.70 28.71 -20.21
N ASP A 78 -22.86 27.96 -19.48
CA ASP A 78 -23.30 27.15 -18.36
C ASP A 78 -23.20 27.96 -17.04
N PRO A 79 -24.32 28.24 -16.34
CA PRO A 79 -24.30 28.93 -15.06
C PRO A 79 -23.63 28.15 -13.93
N GLY A 80 -23.35 26.85 -14.13
CA GLY A 80 -22.48 26.09 -13.24
C GLY A 80 -23.02 25.86 -11.84
N TYR A 81 -24.34 25.86 -11.65
CA TYR A 81 -24.94 25.72 -10.32
C TYR A 81 -24.47 24.45 -9.61
N THR A 82 -23.88 24.61 -8.43
CA THR A 82 -23.38 23.51 -7.63
C THR A 82 -24.31 23.16 -6.48
N TRP A 83 -25.07 24.11 -5.94
CA TRP A 83 -25.97 23.91 -4.81
C TRP A 83 -27.44 24.13 -5.20
N PHE A 84 -28.32 23.27 -4.65
CA PHE A 84 -29.76 23.27 -4.89
C PHE A 84 -30.53 23.23 -3.56
N SER A 85 -31.50 24.13 -3.39
CA SER A 85 -32.35 24.14 -2.19
C SER A 85 -33.24 22.89 -2.12
N ASN A 86 -33.33 22.24 -0.94
CA ASN A 86 -34.21 21.09 -0.69
C ASN A 86 -35.69 21.45 -0.92
N LEU A 87 -36.27 21.01 -2.04
CA LEU A 87 -37.63 21.33 -2.44
C LEU A 87 -38.51 20.10 -2.55
N PHE A 88 -39.07 19.70 -1.43
CA PHE A 88 -40.24 18.81 -1.41
C PHE A 88 -41.27 19.17 -0.33
N ARG A 89 -41.14 20.29 0.40
CA ARG A 89 -42.10 20.64 1.48
C ARG A 89 -43.13 21.71 1.13
N ASP A 90 -42.76 22.76 0.40
CA ASP A 90 -43.68 23.85 0.09
C ASP A 90 -43.41 24.33 -1.34
N ARG A 91 -44.45 24.64 -2.10
CA ARG A 91 -44.48 24.97 -3.54
C ARG A 91 -43.70 26.25 -3.93
N GLN A 92 -42.50 26.46 -3.41
CA GLN A 92 -41.60 27.57 -3.70
C GLN A 92 -40.64 27.23 -4.85
N ALA A 93 -40.08 28.25 -5.49
CA ALA A 93 -39.14 28.10 -6.60
C ALA A 93 -37.78 27.51 -6.15
N ILE A 94 -37.16 26.67 -6.98
CA ILE A 94 -35.83 26.11 -6.75
C ILE A 94 -34.77 27.19 -6.77
N THR A 95 -34.17 27.46 -5.60
CA THR A 95 -32.99 28.32 -5.50
C THR A 95 -31.77 27.49 -5.89
N ARG A 96 -31.05 27.97 -6.90
CA ARG A 96 -29.84 27.33 -7.45
C ARG A 96 -28.70 28.32 -7.31
N ARG A 97 -27.57 27.89 -6.75
CA ARG A 97 -26.39 28.74 -6.56
C ARG A 97 -25.12 28.00 -6.93
N ARG A 98 -24.10 28.75 -7.34
CA ARG A 98 -22.76 28.21 -7.56
C ARG A 98 -21.88 28.61 -6.39
N LEU A 99 -21.70 27.68 -5.46
CA LEU A 99 -20.95 27.90 -4.21
C LEU A 99 -19.62 27.15 -4.22
N ASP A 100 -19.51 26.10 -5.02
CA ASP A 100 -18.34 25.25 -5.11
C ASP A 100 -17.56 25.59 -6.38
N PHE A 101 -16.31 26.01 -6.24
CA PHE A 101 -15.44 26.27 -7.39
C PHE A 101 -13.95 26.23 -7.01
N PHE A 102 -13.11 26.19 -8.04
CA PHE A 102 -11.66 26.23 -7.92
C PHE A 102 -11.16 27.64 -8.27
N LEU A 103 -10.23 28.16 -7.49
CA LEU A 103 -9.40 29.31 -7.82
C LEU A 103 -7.98 28.80 -8.11
N MET A 104 -7.47 29.09 -9.29
CA MET A 104 -6.17 28.61 -9.77
C MET A 104 -5.27 29.79 -10.10
N GLY A 105 -4.00 29.71 -9.71
CA GLY A 105 -2.98 30.66 -10.19
C GLY A 105 -2.76 30.51 -11.69
N GLU A 106 -2.24 31.56 -12.32
CA GLU A 106 -2.10 31.69 -13.78
C GLU A 106 -1.41 30.48 -14.47
N GLU A 107 -0.30 29.98 -13.90
CA GLU A 107 0.44 28.85 -14.47
C GLU A 107 -0.40 27.55 -14.52
N ILE A 108 -1.23 27.34 -13.50
CA ILE A 108 -2.08 26.14 -13.40
C ILE A 108 -3.37 26.29 -14.18
N HIS A 109 -3.96 27.48 -14.15
CA HIS A 109 -5.12 27.83 -14.97
C HIS A 109 -4.88 27.48 -16.45
N ASN A 110 -3.73 27.89 -17.00
CA ASN A 110 -3.37 27.62 -18.40
C ASN A 110 -3.14 26.13 -18.72
N ARG A 111 -3.02 25.28 -17.70
CA ARG A 111 -2.87 23.82 -17.81
C ARG A 111 -4.15 23.06 -17.45
N CYS A 112 -5.22 23.76 -17.09
CA CYS A 112 -6.52 23.16 -16.85
C CYS A 112 -7.18 22.85 -18.19
N THR A 113 -7.45 21.56 -18.44
CA THR A 113 -8.00 21.10 -19.72
C THR A 113 -9.53 21.07 -19.71
N SER A 114 -10.14 20.87 -18.53
CA SER A 114 -11.59 20.92 -18.39
C SER A 114 -12.00 21.08 -16.93
N VAL A 115 -13.12 21.76 -16.70
CA VAL A 115 -13.83 21.76 -15.42
C VAL A 115 -15.26 21.30 -15.69
N ARG A 116 -15.70 20.25 -15.00
CA ARG A 116 -17.02 19.64 -15.21
C ARG A 116 -17.73 19.45 -13.89
N LEU A 117 -19.03 19.68 -13.89
CA LEU A 117 -19.90 19.31 -12.78
C LEU A 117 -20.34 17.85 -12.94
N ARG A 118 -20.41 17.13 -11.82
CA ARG A 118 -21.06 15.82 -11.77
C ARG A 118 -22.27 15.92 -10.87
N CYS A 119 -23.36 15.28 -11.26
CA CYS A 119 -24.48 15.11 -10.35
C CYS A 119 -24.10 14.15 -9.21
N SER A 120 -24.67 14.39 -8.04
CA SER A 120 -24.51 13.54 -6.86
C SER A 120 -25.89 13.32 -6.26
N PRO A 121 -26.54 12.18 -6.52
CA PRO A 121 -27.94 11.95 -6.13
C PRO A 121 -28.23 12.04 -4.63
N LEU A 122 -27.19 11.90 -3.80
CA LEU A 122 -27.25 11.90 -2.34
C LEU A 122 -26.87 13.25 -1.71
N SER A 123 -26.57 14.27 -2.50
CA SER A 123 -26.17 15.59 -2.01
C SER A 123 -26.92 16.69 -2.76
N ASP A 124 -27.27 17.72 -2.00
CA ASP A 124 -27.70 19.03 -2.49
C ASP A 124 -26.58 19.81 -3.19
N HIS A 125 -25.33 19.31 -3.12
CA HIS A 125 -24.18 19.81 -3.88
C HIS A 125 -23.79 18.88 -5.04
N LYS A 126 -23.39 19.48 -6.16
CA LYS A 126 -22.77 18.82 -7.32
C LYS A 126 -21.25 18.90 -7.23
N PRO A 127 -20.53 17.76 -7.19
CA PRO A 127 -19.07 17.75 -7.24
C PRO A 127 -18.51 18.48 -8.47
N VAL A 128 -17.54 19.36 -8.22
CA VAL A 128 -16.75 20.03 -9.26
C VAL A 128 -15.48 19.23 -9.52
N ILE A 129 -15.24 18.86 -10.77
CA ILE A 129 -14.06 18.09 -11.19
C ILE A 129 -13.26 18.93 -12.18
N ALA A 130 -12.02 19.27 -11.82
CA ALA A 130 -11.06 19.91 -12.71
C ALA A 130 -9.96 18.94 -13.12
N ASP A 131 -9.69 18.84 -14.43
CA ASP A 131 -8.58 18.08 -14.99
C ASP A 131 -7.43 19.05 -15.28
N ILE A 132 -6.25 18.77 -14.71
CA ILE A 132 -5.06 19.64 -14.76
C ILE A 132 -3.85 18.83 -15.21
N CYS A 133 -3.15 19.30 -16.24
CA CYS A 133 -1.93 18.65 -16.72
C CYS A 133 -0.69 19.22 -16.00
N LEU A 134 -0.07 18.46 -15.09
CA LEU A 134 1.04 18.95 -14.28
C LEU A 134 2.44 18.77 -14.91
N SER A 135 2.61 17.79 -15.81
CA SER A 135 3.88 17.48 -16.49
C SER A 135 3.65 16.62 -17.75
N ILE A 136 4.47 16.82 -18.79
CA ILE A 136 4.36 16.13 -20.09
C ILE A 136 4.95 14.70 -20.07
N ASP A 137 5.95 14.41 -19.22
CA ASP A 137 6.77 13.19 -19.36
C ASP A 137 6.71 12.16 -18.21
N ASN A 138 5.95 12.40 -17.14
CA ASN A 138 5.81 11.40 -16.06
C ASN A 138 4.66 10.44 -16.37
N SER A 139 4.87 9.55 -17.35
CA SER A 139 3.96 8.43 -17.55
C SER A 139 4.04 7.49 -16.35
N LYS A 140 2.96 7.44 -15.58
CA LYS A 140 2.87 6.53 -14.44
C LYS A 140 2.95 5.09 -14.96
N GLY A 141 3.95 4.33 -14.53
CA GLY A 141 4.07 2.92 -14.88
C GLY A 141 2.82 2.11 -14.53
N ILE A 142 2.60 1.01 -15.26
CA ILE A 142 1.56 0.02 -14.94
C ILE A 142 1.93 -0.54 -13.56
N GLY A 143 1.22 -0.11 -12.51
CA GLY A 143 1.49 -0.59 -11.17
C GLY A 143 1.30 -2.10 -11.05
N PHE A 144 1.94 -2.73 -10.06
CA PHE A 144 1.70 -4.14 -9.77
C PHE A 144 0.23 -4.36 -9.43
N PHE A 145 -0.39 -5.35 -10.06
CA PHE A 145 -1.71 -5.82 -9.69
C PHE A 145 -1.61 -6.47 -8.29
N ARG A 146 -2.73 -6.52 -7.60
CA ARG A 146 -2.86 -7.24 -6.34
C ARG A 146 -4.17 -7.94 -6.43
N LEU A 147 -4.14 -9.27 -6.31
CA LEU A 147 -5.35 -10.06 -6.40
C LEU A 147 -6.41 -9.52 -5.44
N ASN A 148 -7.57 -9.18 -5.99
CA ASN A 148 -8.72 -8.84 -5.17
C ASN A 148 -9.28 -10.13 -4.56
N ASN A 149 -9.29 -10.23 -3.23
CA ASN A 149 -9.80 -11.41 -2.50
C ASN A 149 -11.25 -11.78 -2.89
N GLU A 150 -12.04 -10.85 -3.43
CA GLU A 150 -13.39 -11.16 -3.90
C GLU A 150 -13.42 -12.05 -5.13
N VAL A 151 -12.37 -12.04 -5.96
CA VAL A 151 -12.25 -12.97 -7.09
C VAL A 151 -12.35 -14.41 -6.57
N LEU A 152 -11.86 -14.68 -5.36
CA LEU A 152 -11.94 -16.00 -4.73
C LEU A 152 -13.35 -16.35 -4.23
N LYS A 153 -14.25 -15.37 -4.11
CA LYS A 153 -15.67 -15.58 -3.75
C LYS A 153 -16.53 -15.85 -4.97
N GLU A 154 -16.04 -15.57 -6.18
CA GLU A 154 -16.80 -15.80 -7.41
C GLU A 154 -17.00 -17.30 -7.66
N PRO A 155 -18.23 -17.74 -7.98
CA PRO A 155 -18.50 -19.12 -8.35
C PRO A 155 -17.60 -19.57 -9.50
N GLY A 156 -16.92 -20.70 -9.33
CA GLY A 156 -16.07 -21.29 -10.35
C GLY A 156 -14.63 -20.77 -10.41
N ALA A 157 -14.25 -19.70 -9.68
CA ALA A 157 -12.87 -19.21 -9.69
C ALA A 157 -11.90 -20.23 -9.08
N SER A 158 -12.16 -20.72 -7.87
CA SER A 158 -11.35 -21.76 -7.23
C SER A 158 -11.44 -23.12 -7.94
N GLU A 159 -12.61 -23.42 -8.53
CA GLU A 159 -12.80 -24.64 -9.33
C GLU A 159 -11.94 -24.59 -10.60
N TRP A 160 -11.86 -23.43 -11.26
CA TRP A 160 -11.00 -23.20 -12.42
C TRP A 160 -9.53 -23.39 -12.04
N VAL A 161 -9.08 -22.82 -10.90
CA VAL A 161 -7.70 -23.01 -10.41
C VAL A 161 -7.40 -24.49 -10.20
N SER A 162 -8.31 -25.21 -9.54
CA SER A 162 -8.16 -26.66 -9.30
C SER A 162 -8.07 -27.45 -10.61
N LYS A 163 -9.00 -27.22 -11.54
CA LYS A 163 -8.99 -27.85 -12.88
C LYS A 163 -7.74 -27.49 -13.68
N HIS A 164 -7.31 -26.23 -13.65
CA HIS A 164 -6.11 -25.77 -14.32
C HIS A 164 -4.88 -26.50 -13.78
N MET A 165 -4.69 -26.54 -12.46
CA MET A 165 -3.52 -27.20 -11.85
C MET A 165 -3.53 -28.72 -12.02
N GLN A 166 -4.71 -29.36 -12.09
CA GLN A 166 -4.84 -30.77 -12.46
C GLN A 166 -4.45 -31.01 -13.92
N SER A 167 -4.92 -30.16 -14.84
CA SER A 167 -4.53 -30.22 -16.26
C SER A 167 -3.05 -29.93 -16.46
N TRP A 168 -2.50 -28.96 -15.72
CA TRP A 168 -1.11 -28.53 -15.78
C TRP A 168 -0.13 -29.64 -15.36
N GLU A 169 -0.59 -30.61 -14.57
CA GLU A 169 0.19 -31.81 -14.24
C GLU A 169 0.64 -32.57 -15.49
N ARG A 170 -0.18 -32.61 -16.54
CA ARG A 170 0.17 -33.26 -17.81
C ARG A 170 1.36 -32.60 -18.50
N ALA A 171 1.59 -31.32 -18.22
CA ALA A 171 2.73 -30.59 -18.76
C ALA A 171 4.03 -30.86 -17.98
N ARG A 172 3.99 -31.55 -16.83
CA ARG A 172 5.16 -31.77 -15.94
C ARG A 172 6.37 -32.35 -16.69
N GLY A 173 6.14 -33.31 -17.59
CA GLY A 173 7.20 -33.95 -18.37
C GLY A 173 7.91 -33.05 -19.40
N HIS A 174 7.37 -31.87 -19.71
CA HIS A 174 8.00 -30.91 -20.63
C HIS A 174 9.00 -29.97 -19.94
N PHE A 175 9.13 -30.05 -18.61
CA PHE A 175 10.01 -29.20 -17.82
C PHE A 175 11.10 -30.03 -17.15
N GLU A 176 12.34 -29.60 -17.28
CA GLU A 176 13.49 -30.25 -16.64
C GLU A 176 13.42 -30.22 -15.11
N ALA A 177 12.90 -29.13 -14.52
CA ALA A 177 12.83 -28.93 -13.07
C ALA A 177 11.41 -28.68 -12.56
N THR A 178 11.10 -29.18 -11.36
CA THR A 178 9.80 -28.95 -10.67
C THR A 178 9.56 -27.48 -10.41
N ALA A 179 10.62 -26.75 -10.08
CA ALA A 179 10.62 -25.31 -9.90
C ALA A 179 10.07 -24.56 -11.13
N ASP A 180 10.58 -24.87 -12.32
CA ASP A 180 10.23 -24.14 -13.55
C ASP A 180 8.79 -24.45 -13.99
N TRP A 181 8.36 -25.70 -13.81
CA TRP A 181 6.97 -26.12 -14.06
C TRP A 181 5.97 -25.45 -13.11
N LEU A 182 6.27 -25.43 -11.80
CA LEU A 182 5.36 -24.86 -10.81
C LEU A 182 5.27 -23.34 -10.96
N ASP A 183 6.39 -22.67 -11.22
CA ASP A 183 6.42 -21.25 -11.57
C ASP A 183 5.53 -20.94 -12.77
N GLY A 184 5.63 -21.73 -13.84
CA GLY A 184 4.79 -21.58 -15.03
C GLY A 184 3.30 -21.69 -14.71
N GLY A 185 2.90 -22.69 -13.91
CA GLY A 185 1.52 -22.87 -13.48
C GLY A 185 1.01 -21.73 -12.60
N ILE A 186 1.83 -21.26 -11.66
CA ILE A 186 1.53 -20.10 -10.80
C ILE A 186 1.38 -18.83 -11.65
N ALA A 187 2.28 -18.61 -12.63
CA ALA A 187 2.24 -17.45 -13.50
C ALA A 187 0.98 -17.42 -14.38
N ILE A 188 0.58 -18.55 -14.97
CA ILE A 188 -0.66 -18.66 -15.75
C ILE A 188 -1.88 -18.42 -14.85
N THR A 189 -1.88 -19.03 -13.67
CA THR A 189 -2.97 -18.85 -12.68
C THR A 189 -3.12 -17.39 -12.29
N SER A 190 -2.01 -16.71 -11.96
CA SER A 190 -2.02 -15.28 -11.62
C SER A 190 -2.53 -14.42 -12.79
N GLY A 191 -2.03 -14.68 -14.01
CA GLY A 191 -2.47 -13.95 -15.21
C GLY A 191 -3.96 -14.08 -15.51
N VAL A 192 -4.53 -15.28 -15.36
CA VAL A 192 -5.99 -15.49 -15.56
C VAL A 192 -6.80 -14.82 -14.45
N LEU A 193 -6.36 -14.91 -13.19
CA LEU A 193 -7.03 -14.25 -12.08
C LEU A 193 -7.00 -12.72 -12.20
N ASP A 194 -5.93 -12.15 -12.74
CA ASP A 194 -5.87 -10.72 -13.09
C ASP A 194 -6.91 -10.35 -14.16
N VAL A 195 -7.02 -11.15 -15.23
CA VAL A 195 -8.05 -10.94 -16.26
C VAL A 195 -9.46 -11.00 -15.64
N ILE A 196 -9.76 -12.02 -14.83
CA ILE A 196 -11.04 -12.14 -14.12
C ILE A 196 -11.28 -10.91 -13.24
N SER A 197 -10.26 -10.47 -12.48
CA SER A 197 -10.35 -9.29 -11.62
C SER A 197 -10.70 -8.02 -12.40
N ARG A 198 -10.06 -7.82 -13.57
CA ARG A 198 -10.32 -6.68 -14.45
C ARG A 198 -11.72 -6.74 -15.06
N ILE A 199 -12.20 -7.93 -15.45
CA ILE A 199 -13.56 -8.13 -15.97
C ILE A 199 -14.60 -7.76 -14.89
N LEU A 200 -14.48 -8.32 -13.69
CA LEU A 200 -15.38 -8.03 -12.58
C LEU A 200 -15.35 -6.55 -12.18
N ALA A 201 -14.15 -5.94 -12.18
CA ALA A 201 -14.02 -4.51 -11.90
C ALA A 201 -14.69 -3.66 -12.98
N ARG A 202 -14.52 -3.99 -14.25
CA ARG A 202 -15.16 -3.29 -15.37
C ARG A 202 -16.66 -3.42 -15.33
N GLU A 203 -17.17 -4.62 -15.07
CA GLU A 203 -18.61 -4.87 -14.99
C GLU A 203 -19.25 -4.12 -13.82
N ARG A 204 -18.63 -4.16 -12.64
CA ARG A 204 -19.09 -3.38 -11.48
C ARG A 204 -19.09 -1.87 -11.77
N ASN A 205 -18.00 -1.34 -12.34
CA ASN A 205 -17.90 0.08 -12.66
C ASN A 205 -18.94 0.49 -13.73
N LYS A 206 -19.24 -0.40 -14.69
CA LYS A 206 -20.29 -0.20 -15.68
C LYS A 206 -21.66 -0.17 -15.02
N ARG A 207 -21.98 -1.12 -14.14
CA ARG A 207 -23.25 -1.17 -13.38
C ARG A 207 -23.43 0.08 -12.50
N GLU A 208 -22.37 0.52 -11.81
CA GLU A 208 -22.39 1.74 -10.99
C GLU A 208 -22.62 2.99 -11.87
N ALA A 209 -21.91 3.11 -13.00
CA ALA A 209 -22.09 4.24 -13.93
C ALA A 209 -23.45 4.24 -14.62
N GLU A 210 -24.03 3.08 -14.92
CA GLU A 210 -25.37 2.95 -15.49
C GLU A 210 -26.45 3.29 -14.47
N CYS A 211 -26.36 2.74 -13.26
CA CYS A 211 -27.29 3.07 -12.17
C CYS A 211 -27.24 4.57 -11.87
N LYS A 212 -26.04 5.17 -11.82
CA LYS A 212 -25.88 6.60 -11.64
C LYS A 212 -26.50 7.41 -12.78
N ARG A 213 -26.19 7.12 -14.04
CA ARG A 213 -26.79 7.81 -15.20
C ARG A 213 -28.31 7.70 -15.20
N ARG A 214 -28.83 6.52 -14.86
CA ARG A 214 -30.28 6.27 -14.72
C ARG A 214 -30.94 7.07 -13.60
N VAL A 215 -30.20 7.61 -12.64
CA VAL A 215 -30.72 8.56 -11.65
C VAL A 215 -30.61 9.99 -12.19
N GLU A 216 -29.48 10.32 -12.82
CA GLU A 216 -29.23 11.63 -13.45
C GLU A 216 -30.27 11.96 -14.55
N ASP A 217 -30.58 11.00 -15.43
CA ASP A 217 -31.57 11.15 -16.50
C ASP A 217 -32.98 11.45 -15.96
N GLU A 218 -33.36 10.86 -14.82
CA GLU A 218 -34.68 11.09 -14.22
C GLU A 218 -34.72 12.42 -13.44
N GLU A 219 -33.60 12.86 -12.86
CA GLU A 219 -33.47 14.20 -12.26
C GLU A 219 -33.57 15.30 -13.33
N GLU A 220 -32.96 15.11 -14.50
CA GLU A 220 -33.06 16.05 -15.62
C GLU A 220 -34.50 16.12 -16.17
N ARG A 221 -35.21 14.98 -16.24
CA ARG A 221 -36.62 14.94 -16.66
C ARG A 221 -37.57 15.61 -15.68
N LEU A 222 -37.26 15.57 -14.39
CA LEU A 222 -38.01 16.27 -13.34
C LEU A 222 -37.89 17.79 -13.48
N ASP A 223 -36.76 18.31 -13.96
CA ASP A 223 -36.54 19.74 -14.20
C ASP A 223 -37.29 20.29 -15.42
N GLY A 224 -37.89 19.44 -16.26
CA GLY A 224 -38.48 19.82 -17.55
C GLY A 224 -39.96 20.27 -17.52
N HIS A 225 -40.85 19.58 -16.79
CA HIS A 225 -42.30 19.86 -16.86
C HIS A 225 -43.04 19.66 -15.50
N PRO A 226 -44.07 20.45 -15.16
CA PRO A 226 -44.75 20.34 -13.85
C PRO A 226 -45.60 19.07 -13.69
N ILE A 227 -46.18 18.58 -14.79
CA ILE A 227 -47.06 17.39 -14.81
C ILE A 227 -46.25 16.09 -14.64
N SER A 228 -44.96 16.11 -14.96
CA SER A 228 -44.05 14.97 -14.77
C SER A 228 -43.63 14.76 -13.31
N VAL A 229 -43.85 15.72 -12.40
CA VAL A 229 -43.30 15.64 -11.05
C VAL A 229 -43.78 14.40 -10.28
N MET A 230 -45.04 13.98 -10.40
CA MET A 230 -45.54 12.81 -9.65
C MET A 230 -45.07 11.46 -10.20
N VAL A 231 -45.18 11.23 -11.52
CA VAL A 231 -44.79 9.95 -12.17
C VAL A 231 -43.28 9.75 -12.14
N TRP A 232 -42.53 10.83 -12.37
CA TRP A 232 -41.07 10.76 -12.40
C TRP A 232 -40.44 10.85 -11.00
N ALA A 233 -41.16 11.34 -9.98
CA ALA A 233 -40.72 11.22 -8.58
C ALA A 233 -40.77 9.77 -8.08
N GLU A 234 -41.82 9.02 -8.40
CA GLU A 234 -41.92 7.59 -8.05
C GLU A 234 -40.82 6.78 -8.76
N GLU A 235 -40.59 7.05 -10.05
CA GLU A 235 -39.51 6.41 -10.79
C GLU A 235 -38.12 6.80 -10.25
N ARG A 236 -37.90 8.08 -9.90
CA ARG A 236 -36.67 8.52 -9.21
C ARG A 236 -36.47 7.78 -7.90
N GLU A 237 -37.52 7.65 -7.07
CA GLU A 237 -37.43 6.92 -5.80
C GLU A 237 -37.04 5.45 -6.02
N ARG A 238 -37.58 4.82 -7.06
CA ARG A 238 -37.22 3.46 -7.47
C ARG A 238 -35.74 3.36 -7.86
N ARG A 239 -35.24 4.30 -8.67
CA ARG A 239 -33.82 4.34 -9.08
C ARG A 239 -32.89 4.68 -7.92
N MET A 240 -33.32 5.55 -7.00
CA MET A 240 -32.59 5.85 -5.77
C MET A 240 -32.48 4.63 -4.86
N LYS A 241 -33.53 3.82 -4.73
CA LYS A 241 -33.47 2.54 -4.00
C LYS A 241 -32.48 1.55 -4.64
N GLU A 242 -32.44 1.47 -5.98
CA GLU A 242 -31.44 0.67 -6.69
C GLU A 242 -30.01 1.17 -6.40
N TRP A 243 -29.80 2.49 -6.37
CA TRP A 243 -28.53 3.13 -6.04
C TRP A 243 -28.11 2.90 -4.59
N ASP A 244 -29.04 3.06 -3.63
CA ASP A 244 -28.80 2.88 -2.21
C ASP A 244 -28.39 1.43 -1.91
N LYS A 245 -29.07 0.45 -2.51
CA LYS A 245 -28.67 -0.96 -2.41
C LYS A 245 -27.23 -1.19 -2.90
N LEU A 246 -26.85 -0.55 -4.01
CA LEU A 246 -25.47 -0.63 -4.52
C LEU A 246 -24.46 0.03 -3.57
N GLN A 247 -24.82 1.13 -2.90
CA GLN A 247 -23.99 1.75 -1.87
C GLN A 247 -23.87 0.87 -0.61
N GLU A 248 -24.94 0.20 -0.18
CA GLU A 248 -24.91 -0.74 0.94
C GLU A 248 -23.96 -1.91 0.68
N ASP A 249 -24.03 -2.51 -0.51
CA ASP A 249 -23.13 -3.62 -0.89
C ASP A 249 -21.67 -3.15 -0.95
N LYS A 250 -21.43 -1.93 -1.44
CA LYS A 250 -20.11 -1.29 -1.41
C LYS A 250 -19.63 -1.04 0.02
N GLN A 251 -20.52 -0.67 0.94
CA GLN A 251 -20.21 -0.48 2.35
C GLN A 251 -19.85 -1.82 3.04
N LYS A 252 -20.62 -2.89 2.81
CA LYS A 252 -20.31 -4.25 3.32
C LYS A 252 -18.93 -4.70 2.84
N ARG A 253 -18.60 -4.45 1.57
CA ARG A 253 -17.27 -4.70 1.03
C ARG A 253 -16.19 -3.92 1.77
N TRP A 254 -16.42 -2.63 2.02
CA TRP A 254 -15.46 -1.81 2.77
C TRP A 254 -15.25 -2.33 4.19
N SER A 255 -16.32 -2.77 4.84
CA SER A 255 -16.29 -3.43 6.15
C SER A 255 -15.38 -4.66 6.14
N ASP A 256 -15.55 -5.56 5.15
CA ASP A 256 -14.71 -6.76 5.01
C ASP A 256 -13.22 -6.41 4.86
N ILE A 257 -12.91 -5.41 4.03
CA ILE A 257 -11.53 -4.94 3.81
C ILE A 257 -10.94 -4.35 5.11
N LEU A 258 -11.74 -3.60 5.88
CA LEU A 258 -11.34 -3.02 7.16
C LEU A 258 -11.05 -4.08 8.22
N ARG A 259 -11.93 -5.08 8.31
CA ARG A 259 -11.77 -6.24 9.20
C ARG A 259 -10.47 -7.00 8.92
N ILE A 260 -10.19 -7.28 7.64
CA ILE A 260 -8.92 -7.93 7.24
C ILE A 260 -7.70 -7.09 7.65
N LYS A 261 -7.82 -5.76 7.66
CA LYS A 261 -6.75 -4.85 8.08
C LYS A 261 -6.64 -4.68 9.61
N GLY A 262 -7.54 -5.31 10.37
CA GLY A 262 -7.60 -5.17 11.83
C GLY A 262 -7.99 -3.76 12.27
N ILE A 263 -8.87 -3.10 11.51
CA ILE A 263 -9.47 -1.82 11.86
C ILE A 263 -10.91 -2.10 12.30
N GLU A 264 -11.15 -2.00 13.60
CA GLU A 264 -12.51 -2.07 14.17
C GLU A 264 -13.28 -0.80 13.81
N PHE A 265 -14.55 -0.95 13.43
CA PHE A 265 -15.44 0.16 13.12
C PHE A 265 -16.87 -0.20 13.58
N ASN A 266 -17.62 0.78 14.08
CA ASN A 266 -19.05 0.65 14.38
C ASN A 266 -19.89 0.94 13.11
N ASP A 267 -21.20 0.65 13.12
CA ASP A 267 -22.12 0.56 11.96
C ASP A 267 -22.02 1.60 10.82
N LYS A 268 -21.45 2.80 11.04
CA LYS A 268 -21.22 3.80 9.99
C LYS A 268 -19.74 4.19 9.88
N MET A 269 -19.27 4.29 8.63
CA MET A 269 -17.93 4.80 8.29
C MET A 269 -17.79 6.27 8.72
N ALA A 270 -17.18 6.51 9.89
CA ALA A 270 -16.88 7.84 10.37
C ALA A 270 -15.75 8.50 9.55
N LYS A 271 -15.70 9.84 9.56
CA LYS A 271 -14.62 10.64 8.95
C LYS A 271 -13.24 10.19 9.44
N GLU A 272 -13.11 9.83 10.71
CA GLU A 272 -11.88 9.32 11.31
C GLU A 272 -11.44 7.98 10.72
N THR A 273 -12.38 7.04 10.57
CA THR A 273 -12.14 5.74 9.91
C THR A 273 -11.73 5.93 8.45
N PHE A 274 -12.35 6.89 7.74
CA PHE A 274 -11.97 7.23 6.38
C PHE A 274 -10.59 7.90 6.29
N GLN A 275 -10.23 8.77 7.24
CA GLN A 275 -8.88 9.34 7.32
C GLN A 275 -7.81 8.28 7.62
N ASN A 276 -8.12 7.29 8.45
CA ASN A 276 -7.25 6.14 8.69
C ASN A 276 -7.07 5.24 7.44
N LEU A 277 -8.06 5.25 6.54
CA LEU A 277 -8.03 4.56 5.25
C LEU A 277 -7.29 5.33 4.15
N GLN A 278 -7.34 6.67 4.19
CA GLN A 278 -6.59 7.50 3.27
C GLN A 278 -5.10 7.23 3.45
N PRO A 279 -4.31 7.14 2.36
CA PRO A 279 -2.87 7.14 2.51
C PRO A 279 -2.49 8.39 3.30
N ARG A 280 -1.75 8.21 4.41
CA ARG A 280 -1.27 9.35 5.22
C ARG A 280 -0.67 10.37 4.26
N ARG A 281 -1.19 11.62 4.32
CA ARG A 281 -0.75 12.73 3.46
C ARG A 281 0.79 12.76 3.48
N ALA A 282 1.37 12.76 2.28
CA ALA A 282 2.79 12.57 1.97
C ALA A 282 3.31 11.11 2.07
N GLN A 283 3.09 10.33 1.00
CA GLN A 283 4.19 9.47 0.54
C GLN A 283 5.32 10.45 0.17
N LEU A 284 6.34 10.53 1.01
CA LEU A 284 7.53 11.33 0.74
C LEU A 284 8.19 10.72 -0.50
N GLN A 285 8.10 11.44 -1.62
CA GLN A 285 8.77 11.05 -2.85
C GLN A 285 10.27 11.28 -2.68
N MET A 286 11.07 10.31 -3.08
CA MET A 286 12.50 10.50 -3.24
C MET A 286 12.70 11.26 -4.54
N VAL A 287 13.05 12.54 -4.45
CA VAL A 287 13.27 13.41 -5.61
C VAL A 287 14.71 13.34 -6.09
N GLU A 288 15.63 13.17 -5.14
CA GLU A 288 17.06 13.17 -5.38
C GLU A 288 17.74 12.18 -4.42
N LEU A 289 18.78 11.51 -4.90
CA LEU A 289 19.63 10.61 -4.11
C LEU A 289 21.11 10.94 -4.35
N ARG A 290 21.84 11.30 -3.30
CA ARG A 290 23.29 11.45 -3.33
C ARG A 290 23.97 10.09 -3.45
N HIS A 291 25.13 10.06 -4.07
CA HIS A 291 25.88 8.81 -4.21
C HIS A 291 26.28 8.26 -2.81
N PRO A 292 26.05 6.96 -2.54
CA PRO A 292 26.18 6.40 -1.20
C PRO A 292 27.63 6.28 -0.69
N PHE A 293 28.63 6.26 -1.58
CA PHE A 293 30.04 5.98 -1.23
C PHE A 293 31.03 7.06 -1.69
N ASP A 294 30.57 8.03 -2.46
CA ASP A 294 31.43 9.05 -3.09
C ASP A 294 30.72 10.38 -2.97
N ALA A 295 31.27 11.28 -2.16
CA ALA A 295 30.69 12.59 -1.92
C ALA A 295 30.87 13.54 -3.11
N ALA A 296 31.79 13.25 -4.05
CA ALA A 296 32.08 14.08 -5.22
C ALA A 296 31.21 13.73 -6.43
N ALA A 297 30.57 12.55 -6.43
CA ALA A 297 29.68 12.12 -7.51
C ALA A 297 28.36 12.94 -7.52
N PRO A 298 27.80 13.24 -8.71
CA PRO A 298 26.57 14.02 -8.82
C PRO A 298 25.37 13.27 -8.22
N SER A 299 24.41 14.02 -7.67
CA SER A 299 23.19 13.40 -7.19
C SER A 299 22.32 12.86 -8.33
N ALA A 300 21.75 11.69 -8.13
CA ALA A 300 20.79 11.13 -9.06
C ALA A 300 19.39 11.75 -8.84
N CYS A 301 18.84 12.37 -9.88
CA CYS A 301 17.47 12.89 -9.89
C CYS A 301 16.52 12.07 -10.79
N SER A 302 17.06 11.13 -11.58
CA SER A 302 16.27 10.24 -12.43
C SER A 302 15.96 8.92 -11.72
N ALA A 303 14.84 8.31 -12.07
CA ALA A 303 14.42 6.98 -11.65
C ALA A 303 15.55 5.93 -11.68
N SER A 304 16.20 5.86 -12.84
CA SER A 304 17.24 4.87 -13.15
C SER A 304 18.52 5.18 -12.39
N GLY A 305 18.90 6.46 -12.29
CA GLY A 305 20.09 6.86 -11.52
C GLY A 305 19.91 6.59 -10.03
N MET A 306 18.75 6.92 -9.46
CA MET A 306 18.45 6.67 -8.06
C MET A 306 18.39 5.16 -7.77
N LEU A 307 17.84 4.36 -8.69
CA LEU A 307 17.87 2.90 -8.62
C LEU A 307 19.32 2.39 -8.58
N GLN A 308 20.17 2.84 -9.50
CA GLN A 308 21.57 2.43 -9.56
C GLN A 308 22.31 2.75 -8.27
N TYR A 309 22.07 3.92 -7.69
CA TYR A 309 22.68 4.34 -6.43
C TYR A 309 22.12 3.54 -5.23
N ALA A 310 20.83 3.21 -5.24
CA ALA A 310 20.20 2.43 -4.18
C ALA A 310 20.59 0.94 -4.20
N THR A 311 20.92 0.38 -5.37
CA THR A 311 21.31 -1.04 -5.52
C THR A 311 22.81 -1.27 -5.41
N ARG A 312 23.63 -0.21 -5.37
CA ARG A 312 25.07 -0.34 -5.15
C ARG A 312 25.33 -0.80 -3.72
N GLN A 313 25.83 -2.02 -3.58
CA GLN A 313 26.46 -2.50 -2.36
C GLN A 313 27.91 -1.98 -2.32
N PRO A 314 28.50 -1.82 -1.12
CA PRO A 314 29.95 -1.66 -1.03
C PRO A 314 30.60 -2.83 -1.79
N GLN A 315 31.58 -2.55 -2.63
CA GLN A 315 32.49 -3.61 -3.06
C GLN A 315 33.35 -3.91 -1.84
N ASP A 316 32.86 -4.76 -0.94
CA ASP A 316 33.75 -5.41 0.01
C ASP A 316 34.73 -6.22 -0.84
N GLY A 317 35.97 -5.74 -0.86
CA GLY A 317 37.08 -6.47 -1.44
C GLY A 317 37.18 -7.79 -0.71
N GLY A 318 36.99 -8.88 -1.43
CA GLY A 318 37.16 -10.23 -0.92
C GLY A 318 35.96 -10.74 -0.14
N THR A 319 35.40 -11.83 -0.65
CA THR A 319 35.05 -13.01 0.14
C THR A 319 36.20 -13.35 1.10
N THR A 320 36.36 -12.58 2.16
CA THR A 320 37.29 -12.90 3.24
C THR A 320 36.61 -14.03 3.99
N ASP A 321 37.07 -15.24 3.74
CA ASP A 321 36.57 -16.41 4.44
C ASP A 321 37.09 -16.35 5.88
N LEU A 322 36.30 -15.70 6.75
CA LEU A 322 36.62 -15.56 8.18
C LEU A 322 36.80 -16.91 8.90
N THR A 323 36.52 -18.04 8.23
CA THR A 323 36.84 -19.37 8.78
C THR A 323 38.33 -19.63 8.92
N GLU A 324 39.17 -19.03 8.08
CA GLU A 324 40.61 -19.25 8.10
C GLU A 324 41.33 -18.40 9.17
N GLU A 325 40.70 -17.30 9.62
CA GLU A 325 41.32 -16.31 10.50
C GLU A 325 40.73 -16.24 11.93
N SER A 326 39.54 -16.81 12.16
CA SER A 326 38.80 -16.65 13.43
C SER A 326 38.76 -17.92 14.28
N ASP A 327 39.21 -17.81 15.53
CA ASP A 327 39.15 -18.86 16.56
C ASP A 327 37.83 -18.90 17.35
N MET A 328 36.90 -17.94 17.17
CA MET A 328 35.58 -17.88 17.86
C MET A 328 34.81 -19.21 18.02
N TRP A 329 35.05 -20.18 17.14
CA TRP A 329 34.41 -21.49 17.18
C TRP A 329 34.87 -22.34 18.37
N THR A 330 36.10 -22.16 18.86
CA THR A 330 36.62 -22.87 20.04
C THR A 330 35.77 -22.58 21.29
N ASP A 331 35.21 -21.39 21.37
CA ASP A 331 34.35 -20.96 22.48
C ASP A 331 32.87 -21.34 22.27
N THR A 332 32.47 -21.62 21.03
CA THR A 332 31.11 -22.05 20.70
C THR A 332 30.95 -23.55 20.96
N LYS A 333 30.71 -23.92 22.22
CA LYS A 333 30.55 -25.32 22.66
C LYS A 333 29.16 -25.89 22.44
N VAL A 334 28.17 -25.03 22.17
CA VAL A 334 26.78 -25.43 22.01
C VAL A 334 26.57 -26.10 20.66
N LYS A 335 26.01 -27.31 20.68
CA LYS A 335 25.69 -28.08 19.48
C LYS A 335 24.26 -28.58 19.53
N LEU A 336 23.64 -28.63 18.35
CA LEU A 336 22.33 -29.21 18.16
C LEU A 336 22.37 -30.71 18.44
N GLN A 337 21.44 -31.18 19.26
CA GLN A 337 21.28 -32.59 19.55
C GLN A 337 20.93 -33.38 18.28
N ILE A 338 21.35 -34.65 18.21
CA ILE A 338 21.10 -35.52 17.05
C ILE A 338 19.60 -35.61 16.71
N THR A 339 18.75 -35.66 17.74
CA THR A 339 17.29 -35.65 17.60
C THR A 339 16.78 -34.38 16.92
N GLY A 340 17.30 -33.21 17.32
CA GLY A 340 17.00 -31.93 16.70
C GLY A 340 17.49 -31.87 15.26
N ARG A 341 18.70 -32.35 14.98
CA ARG A 341 19.25 -32.43 13.62
C ARG A 341 18.34 -33.25 12.69
N LEU A 342 17.95 -34.46 13.10
CA LEU A 342 17.07 -35.33 12.32
C LEU A 342 15.67 -34.71 12.14
N ALA A 343 15.16 -34.02 13.16
CA ALA A 343 13.85 -33.37 13.09
C ALA A 343 13.82 -32.14 12.17
N LEU A 344 14.95 -31.42 12.04
CA LEU A 344 15.10 -30.30 11.11
C LEU A 344 15.22 -30.78 9.66
N ASP A 345 15.98 -31.85 9.43
CA ASP A 345 16.30 -32.38 8.09
C ASP A 345 15.22 -33.28 7.47
N ARG A 346 14.25 -33.75 8.27
CA ARG A 346 13.16 -34.59 7.73
C ARG A 346 12.37 -33.86 6.64
N PRO A 347 11.74 -34.56 5.68
CA PRO A 347 10.85 -33.94 4.70
C PRO A 347 9.75 -33.08 5.35
N LEU A 348 9.36 -31.99 4.69
CA LEU A 348 8.21 -31.17 5.03
C LEU A 348 6.91 -31.95 4.81
N ALA A 349 6.08 -32.00 5.84
CA ALA A 349 4.76 -32.60 5.78
C ALA A 349 3.72 -31.61 5.24
N LEU A 350 2.68 -32.12 4.58
CA LEU A 350 1.59 -31.31 4.05
C LEU A 350 0.82 -30.60 5.17
N GLU A 351 0.58 -31.30 6.27
CA GLU A 351 -0.10 -30.77 7.45
C GLU A 351 0.71 -29.66 8.12
N GLU A 352 2.03 -29.82 8.18
CA GLU A 352 2.95 -28.84 8.76
C GLU A 352 2.93 -27.53 7.98
N THR A 353 3.01 -27.61 6.65
CA THR A 353 2.96 -26.44 5.76
C THR A 353 1.57 -25.81 5.72
N MET A 354 0.49 -26.60 5.78
CA MET A 354 -0.88 -26.11 5.93
C MET A 354 -1.05 -25.33 7.25
N GLN A 355 -0.52 -25.84 8.35
CA GLN A 355 -0.55 -25.15 9.64
C GLN A 355 0.25 -23.84 9.57
N THR A 356 1.37 -23.84 8.85
CA THR A 356 2.15 -22.61 8.60
C THR A 356 1.30 -21.59 7.87
N LEU A 357 0.64 -21.98 6.78
CA LEU A 357 -0.23 -21.11 6.01
C LEU A 357 -1.37 -20.52 6.87
N LYS A 358 -2.02 -21.34 7.70
CA LYS A 358 -3.08 -20.89 8.62
C LYS A 358 -2.58 -19.87 9.65
N SER A 359 -1.30 -19.94 10.05
CA SER A 359 -0.67 -18.98 10.96
C SER A 359 -0.21 -17.67 10.30
N MET A 360 -0.29 -17.57 8.97
CA MET A 360 0.12 -16.36 8.26
C MET A 360 -0.95 -15.28 8.36
N ALA A 361 -0.52 -14.03 8.52
CA ALA A 361 -1.44 -12.90 8.56
C ALA A 361 -2.10 -12.70 7.19
N LYS A 362 -3.43 -12.54 7.19
CA LYS A 362 -4.22 -12.22 6.00
C LYS A 362 -4.06 -10.74 5.62
N GLY A 363 -4.40 -10.39 4.38
CA GLY A 363 -4.41 -9.01 3.92
C GLY A 363 -3.04 -8.38 3.66
N LYS A 364 -1.95 -9.15 3.71
CA LYS A 364 -0.58 -8.66 3.48
C LYS A 364 -0.28 -8.42 2.00
N SER A 365 0.70 -7.57 1.70
CA SER A 365 1.14 -7.35 0.32
C SER A 365 1.77 -8.62 -0.26
N PRO A 366 1.36 -9.03 -1.48
CA PRO A 366 1.95 -10.16 -2.19
C PRO A 366 3.32 -9.79 -2.77
N GLY A 367 3.98 -10.76 -3.40
CA GLY A 367 5.19 -10.51 -4.20
C GLY A 367 4.84 -10.17 -5.64
N VAL A 368 5.72 -10.54 -6.57
CA VAL A 368 5.60 -10.33 -8.03
C VAL A 368 4.51 -11.19 -8.64
N ASP A 369 4.18 -12.33 -8.03
CA ASP A 369 3.06 -13.19 -8.46
C ASP A 369 1.68 -12.62 -8.10
N GLU A 370 1.65 -11.63 -7.22
CA GLU A 370 0.45 -10.88 -6.82
C GLU A 370 -0.61 -11.75 -6.10
N LEU A 371 -0.23 -12.97 -5.71
CA LEU A 371 -1.06 -13.95 -5.01
C LEU A 371 -0.95 -13.78 -3.48
N LEU A 372 -2.12 -13.76 -2.83
CA LEU A 372 -2.25 -13.51 -1.40
C LEU A 372 -2.29 -14.81 -0.58
N VAL A 373 -2.11 -14.71 0.75
CA VAL A 373 -2.28 -15.84 1.69
C VAL A 373 -3.66 -16.48 1.55
N GLU A 374 -4.68 -15.65 1.30
CA GLU A 374 -6.06 -16.04 1.08
C GLU A 374 -6.23 -16.92 -0.17
N PHE A 375 -5.48 -16.65 -1.24
CA PHE A 375 -5.49 -17.47 -2.44
C PHE A 375 -4.99 -18.89 -2.15
N TYR A 376 -3.83 -19.01 -1.48
CA TYR A 376 -3.28 -20.31 -1.11
C TYR A 376 -4.18 -21.04 -0.11
N SER A 377 -4.84 -20.30 0.78
CA SER A 377 -5.78 -20.88 1.75
C SER A 377 -7.03 -21.45 1.07
N ALA A 378 -7.55 -20.76 0.06
CA ALA A 378 -8.74 -21.19 -0.68
C ALA A 378 -8.44 -22.34 -1.66
N ASN A 379 -7.22 -22.42 -2.19
CA ASN A 379 -6.81 -23.39 -3.22
C ASN A 379 -5.75 -24.38 -2.71
N TRP A 380 -5.71 -24.64 -1.40
CA TRP A 380 -4.65 -25.46 -0.78
C TRP A 380 -4.64 -26.90 -1.30
N GLU A 381 -5.80 -27.49 -1.56
CA GLU A 381 -5.88 -28.86 -2.07
C GLU A 381 -5.21 -29.02 -3.44
N ALA A 382 -5.32 -28.00 -4.30
CA ALA A 382 -4.71 -28.01 -5.63
C ALA A 382 -3.22 -27.61 -5.61
N MET A 383 -2.83 -26.67 -4.72
CA MET A 383 -1.48 -26.08 -4.70
C MET A 383 -0.54 -26.72 -3.68
N GLY A 384 -1.07 -27.11 -2.52
CA GLY A 384 -0.31 -27.55 -1.34
C GLY A 384 0.62 -28.73 -1.62
N PRO A 385 0.13 -29.87 -2.16
CA PRO A 385 0.97 -31.02 -2.47
C PRO A 385 2.15 -30.65 -3.40
N LYS A 386 1.87 -29.90 -4.47
CA LYS A 386 2.86 -29.47 -5.46
C LYS A 386 3.94 -28.57 -4.86
N LEU A 387 3.55 -27.68 -3.94
CA LEU A 387 4.50 -26.83 -3.20
C LEU A 387 5.37 -27.65 -2.26
N VAL A 388 4.78 -28.62 -1.54
CA VAL A 388 5.51 -29.50 -0.62
C VAL A 388 6.52 -30.37 -1.37
N ASP A 389 6.15 -30.90 -2.53
CA ASP A 389 7.05 -31.66 -3.39
C ASP A 389 8.27 -30.82 -3.80
N LEU A 390 8.03 -29.59 -4.28
CA LEU A 390 9.10 -28.64 -4.60
C LEU A 390 9.98 -28.33 -3.38
N TYR A 391 9.37 -28.11 -2.20
CA TYR A 391 10.14 -27.82 -0.98
C TYR A 391 11.00 -29.00 -0.54
N ASN A 392 10.51 -30.23 -0.69
CA ASN A 392 11.26 -31.43 -0.36
C ASN A 392 12.39 -31.71 -1.36
N GLU A 393 12.18 -31.41 -2.65
CA GLU A 393 13.28 -31.42 -3.62
C GLU A 393 14.37 -30.40 -3.25
N LEU A 394 13.99 -29.21 -2.79
CA LEU A 394 14.94 -28.17 -2.37
C LEU A 394 15.87 -28.63 -1.23
N LEU A 395 15.36 -29.46 -0.30
CA LEU A 395 16.14 -30.01 0.83
C LEU A 395 17.28 -30.94 0.37
N THR A 396 17.21 -31.51 -0.83
CA THR A 396 18.24 -32.40 -1.37
C THR A 396 19.07 -31.67 -2.43
N CYS A 397 18.61 -31.66 -3.68
CA CYS A 397 19.36 -31.14 -4.83
C CYS A 397 18.57 -30.12 -5.69
N GLY A 398 17.32 -29.83 -5.35
CA GLY A 398 16.44 -28.96 -6.12
C GLY A 398 16.80 -27.47 -6.02
N LYS A 399 16.17 -26.66 -6.88
CA LYS A 399 16.24 -25.20 -6.89
C LYS A 399 14.84 -24.63 -6.67
N LEU A 400 14.75 -23.36 -6.25
CA LEU A 400 13.48 -22.63 -6.31
C LEU A 400 13.26 -22.10 -7.72
N GLY A 401 11.99 -21.94 -8.09
CA GLY A 401 11.61 -21.28 -9.32
C GLY A 401 12.07 -19.81 -9.32
N LYS A 402 12.49 -19.31 -10.49
CA LYS A 402 12.91 -17.92 -10.65
C LYS A 402 11.85 -16.95 -10.16
N GLY A 403 10.58 -17.17 -10.51
CA GLY A 403 9.43 -16.38 -10.08
C GLY A 403 9.33 -16.29 -8.56
N MET A 404 9.51 -17.41 -7.86
CA MET A 404 9.45 -17.48 -6.39
C MET A 404 10.58 -16.74 -5.68
N THR A 405 11.74 -16.60 -6.31
CA THR A 405 12.89 -15.91 -5.69
C THR A 405 12.93 -14.41 -5.97
N HIS A 406 12.11 -13.93 -6.91
CA HIS A 406 11.94 -12.51 -7.16
C HIS A 406 11.14 -11.83 -6.05
N GLY A 407 11.62 -10.66 -5.61
CA GLY A 407 10.91 -9.79 -4.70
C GLY A 407 10.90 -8.35 -5.18
N VAL A 408 9.84 -7.63 -4.87
CA VAL A 408 9.73 -6.18 -5.15
C VAL A 408 10.31 -5.41 -3.97
N ILE A 409 11.31 -4.57 -4.19
CA ILE A 409 11.86 -3.73 -3.11
C ILE A 409 11.03 -2.45 -3.00
N SER A 410 10.45 -2.25 -1.81
CA SER A 410 9.84 -0.99 -1.41
C SER A 410 10.73 -0.29 -0.39
N VAL A 411 11.00 1.01 -0.57
CA VAL A 411 11.79 1.78 0.40
C VAL A 411 10.90 2.68 1.26
N LEU A 412 11.20 2.76 2.56
CA LEU A 412 10.45 3.54 3.53
C LEU A 412 11.35 4.56 4.19
N PHE A 413 10.99 5.84 4.06
CA PHE A 413 11.70 6.90 4.76
C PHE A 413 11.57 6.71 6.28
N LYS A 414 12.71 6.66 6.98
CA LYS A 414 12.80 6.51 8.43
C LYS A 414 12.88 7.87 9.12
N LYS A 415 13.97 8.60 8.92
CA LYS A 415 14.28 9.94 9.49
C LYS A 415 15.53 10.52 8.84
N GLY A 416 15.79 11.83 8.99
CA GLY A 416 17.03 12.47 8.54
C GLY A 416 16.96 13.09 7.13
N ASP A 417 18.11 13.26 6.51
CA ASP A 417 18.24 13.79 5.15
C ASP A 417 17.67 12.81 4.11
N LYS A 418 16.72 13.27 3.29
CA LYS A 418 16.05 12.45 2.27
C LYS A 418 16.96 12.08 1.11
N THR A 419 18.02 12.85 0.89
CA THR A 419 18.98 12.61 -0.19
C THR A 419 19.94 11.46 0.13
N LYS A 420 19.97 10.96 1.37
CA LYS A 420 20.84 9.84 1.77
C LYS A 420 20.08 8.53 1.79
N VAL A 421 20.53 7.54 1.02
CA VAL A 421 19.89 6.21 0.95
C VAL A 421 19.78 5.51 2.31
N GLN A 422 20.73 5.73 3.21
CA GLN A 422 20.78 5.15 4.57
C GLN A 422 19.57 5.53 5.44
N ASN A 423 18.94 6.65 5.14
CA ASN A 423 17.74 7.14 5.84
C ASN A 423 16.45 6.48 5.32
N TRP A 424 16.56 5.61 4.32
CA TRP A 424 15.48 4.81 3.77
C TRP A 424 15.68 3.34 4.13
N ARG A 425 14.63 2.70 4.62
CA ARG A 425 14.59 1.27 4.89
C ARG A 425 14.02 0.53 3.69
N SER A 426 14.83 -0.28 3.03
CA SER A 426 14.34 -1.25 2.05
C SER A 426 13.49 -2.32 2.74
N THR A 427 12.47 -2.80 2.05
CA THR A 427 11.64 -3.93 2.46
C THR A 427 11.30 -4.72 1.21
N SER A 428 11.65 -6.00 1.20
CA SER A 428 11.42 -6.89 0.06
C SER A 428 10.07 -7.58 0.17
N LEU A 429 9.21 -7.35 -0.82
CA LEU A 429 7.93 -8.02 -1.00
C LEU A 429 8.15 -9.32 -1.75
N LEU A 430 8.22 -10.43 -1.03
CA LEU A 430 8.42 -11.78 -1.57
C LEU A 430 7.08 -12.48 -1.82
N ASN A 431 7.06 -13.42 -2.77
CA ASN A 431 5.90 -14.25 -3.07
C ASN A 431 5.45 -15.06 -1.85
N VAL A 432 4.14 -15.32 -1.75
CA VAL A 432 3.60 -16.04 -0.59
C VAL A 432 4.04 -17.51 -0.57
N SER A 433 4.20 -18.14 -1.73
CA SER A 433 4.80 -19.47 -1.86
C SER A 433 6.17 -19.54 -1.17
N TYR A 434 7.09 -18.63 -1.50
CA TYR A 434 8.39 -18.52 -0.83
C TYR A 434 8.24 -18.31 0.70
N LYS A 435 7.30 -17.44 1.12
CA LYS A 435 7.07 -17.17 2.55
C LYS A 435 6.56 -18.38 3.32
N ILE A 436 5.75 -19.25 2.70
CA ILE A 436 5.30 -20.51 3.31
C ILE A 436 6.49 -21.41 3.64
N LEU A 437 7.43 -21.57 2.70
CA LEU A 437 8.67 -22.33 2.92
C LEU A 437 9.50 -21.72 4.04
N ALA A 438 9.83 -20.43 3.93
CA ALA A 438 10.68 -19.74 4.90
C ALA A 438 10.10 -19.81 6.31
N LYS A 439 8.79 -19.59 6.47
CA LYS A 439 8.11 -19.67 7.76
C LYS A 439 8.03 -21.11 8.28
N SER A 440 7.89 -22.11 7.42
CA SER A 440 7.87 -23.51 7.84
C SER A 440 9.23 -23.93 8.42
N LEU A 441 10.33 -23.56 7.75
CA LEU A 441 11.68 -23.79 8.26
C LEU A 441 11.95 -23.02 9.55
N ALA A 442 11.53 -21.75 9.62
CA ALA A 442 11.66 -20.94 10.84
C ALA A 442 10.91 -21.55 12.03
N ARG A 443 9.71 -22.09 11.80
CA ARG A 443 8.92 -22.77 12.85
C ARG A 443 9.58 -24.05 13.37
N ARG A 444 10.30 -24.78 12.53
CA ARG A 444 11.12 -25.92 12.96
C ARG A 444 12.29 -25.46 13.82
N LEU A 445 13.06 -24.48 13.33
CA LEU A 445 14.21 -23.93 14.05
C LEU A 445 13.83 -23.32 15.40
N ALA A 446 12.69 -22.65 15.47
CA ALA A 446 12.20 -21.98 16.68
C ALA A 446 12.01 -22.91 17.89
N GLN A 447 11.90 -24.24 17.67
CA GLN A 447 11.79 -25.22 18.75
C GLN A 447 13.14 -25.47 19.45
N TYR A 448 14.23 -25.41 18.68
CA TYR A 448 15.58 -25.71 19.17
C TYR A 448 16.39 -24.45 19.50
N LEU A 449 16.00 -23.30 18.93
CA LEU A 449 16.70 -22.03 19.13
C LEU A 449 16.96 -21.69 20.61
N PRO A 450 16.02 -21.87 21.57
CA PRO A 450 16.28 -21.54 22.99
C PRO A 450 17.42 -22.32 23.64
N GLU A 451 17.72 -23.53 23.15
CA GLU A 451 18.84 -24.36 23.63
C GLU A 451 20.17 -23.95 22.99
N LEU A 452 20.11 -23.33 21.80
CA LEU A 452 21.27 -22.92 21.03
C LEU A 452 21.79 -21.53 21.41
N VAL A 453 20.92 -20.65 21.94
CA VAL A 453 21.29 -19.28 22.32
C VAL A 453 21.17 -19.05 23.83
N LYS A 454 22.14 -18.34 24.40
CA LYS A 454 22.16 -17.93 25.81
C LYS A 454 20.95 -17.06 26.18
N GLY A 455 20.63 -16.99 27.46
CA GLY A 455 19.40 -16.35 27.99
C GLY A 455 19.31 -14.84 27.81
N ASP A 456 20.46 -14.18 27.61
CA ASP A 456 20.64 -12.76 27.31
C ASP A 456 20.07 -12.34 25.93
N GLN A 457 19.94 -13.28 24.99
CA GLN A 457 19.26 -13.06 23.71
C GLN A 457 17.73 -13.00 23.92
N GLY A 458 17.20 -11.80 24.19
CA GLY A 458 15.77 -11.58 24.48
C GLY A 458 14.86 -11.45 23.26
N ALA A 459 15.42 -11.13 22.08
CA ALA A 459 14.65 -10.91 20.86
C ALA A 459 14.67 -12.14 19.93
N PHE A 460 13.54 -12.38 19.25
CA PHE A 460 13.36 -13.43 18.23
C PHE A 460 13.52 -14.88 18.71
N VAL A 461 13.44 -15.12 20.02
CA VAL A 461 13.45 -16.46 20.62
C VAL A 461 12.07 -16.77 21.21
N LYS A 462 11.51 -17.93 20.88
CA LYS A 462 10.19 -18.35 21.37
C LYS A 462 10.17 -18.36 22.91
N GLY A 463 9.17 -17.70 23.50
CA GLY A 463 9.00 -17.64 24.95
C GLY A 463 9.82 -16.56 25.66
N ARG A 464 10.62 -15.76 24.94
CA ARG A 464 11.36 -14.63 25.50
C ARG A 464 10.70 -13.30 25.09
N LEU A 465 10.72 -12.34 26.02
CA LEU A 465 10.18 -11.00 25.81
C LEU A 465 11.32 -9.98 25.90
N ILE A 466 11.25 -8.93 25.09
CA ILE A 466 12.22 -7.82 25.14
C ILE A 466 12.24 -7.15 26.53
N PHE A 467 11.13 -7.24 27.26
CA PHE A 467 11.01 -6.71 28.62
C PHE A 467 11.98 -7.37 29.60
N ASN A 468 12.31 -8.65 29.41
CA ASN A 468 13.24 -9.36 30.28
C ASN A 468 14.63 -8.68 30.25
N ASN A 469 15.11 -8.30 29.06
CA ASN A 469 16.40 -7.61 28.92
C ASN A 469 16.38 -6.21 29.55
N ILE A 470 15.23 -5.52 29.53
CA ILE A 470 15.07 -4.22 30.19
C ILE A 470 15.16 -4.39 31.72
N VAL A 471 14.45 -5.38 32.26
CA VAL A 471 14.48 -5.69 33.70
C VAL A 471 15.88 -6.07 34.14
N THR A 472 16.55 -6.98 33.42
CA THR A 472 17.93 -7.39 33.74
C THR A 472 18.88 -6.20 33.72
N ALA A 473 18.72 -5.26 32.79
CA ALA A 473 19.55 -4.05 32.76
C ALA A 473 19.32 -3.14 33.98
N ILE A 474 18.06 -2.99 34.43
CA ILE A 474 17.71 -2.21 35.63
C ILE A 474 18.29 -2.89 36.88
N GLU A 475 18.06 -4.19 37.06
CA GLU A 475 18.58 -4.96 38.20
C GLU A 475 20.11 -4.91 38.27
N THR A 476 20.78 -5.00 37.11
CA THR A 476 22.24 -4.88 37.04
C THR A 476 22.73 -3.50 37.53
N LEU A 477 22.03 -2.42 37.16
CA LEU A 477 22.37 -1.07 37.61
C LEU A 477 22.12 -0.88 39.12
N GLU A 478 21.06 -1.46 39.66
CA GLU A 478 20.77 -1.43 41.11
C GLU A 478 21.85 -2.16 41.92
N VAL A 479 22.31 -3.32 41.45
CA VAL A 479 23.40 -4.07 42.10
C VAL A 479 24.70 -3.27 42.08
N VAL A 480 25.09 -2.73 40.91
CA VAL A 480 26.28 -1.88 40.77
C VAL A 480 26.22 -0.69 41.74
N GLN A 481 25.06 -0.05 41.87
CA GLN A 481 24.88 1.09 42.77
C GLN A 481 24.95 0.69 44.24
N SER A 482 24.35 -0.44 44.62
CA SER A 482 24.32 -0.91 46.01
C SER A 482 25.68 -1.44 46.50
N GLU A 483 26.46 -2.04 45.60
CA GLU A 483 27.81 -2.55 45.91
C GLU A 483 28.92 -1.51 45.65
N GLY A 484 28.58 -0.35 45.08
CA GLY A 484 29.54 0.73 44.81
C GLY A 484 30.61 0.34 43.77
N LEU A 485 30.22 -0.46 42.77
CA LEU A 485 31.13 -0.95 41.73
C LEU A 485 31.31 0.09 40.62
N ASP A 486 32.52 0.16 40.06
CA ASP A 486 32.77 0.92 38.84
C ASP A 486 32.20 0.18 37.62
N MET A 487 31.37 0.87 36.83
CA MET A 487 30.69 0.28 35.67
C MET A 487 30.85 1.16 34.43
N THR A 488 31.08 0.52 33.28
CA THR A 488 31.03 1.16 31.96
C THR A 488 30.04 0.42 31.08
N VAL A 489 29.12 1.16 30.43
CA VAL A 489 28.14 0.60 29.50
C VAL A 489 28.58 0.84 28.06
N LEU A 490 28.76 -0.25 27.31
CA LEU A 490 29.05 -0.19 25.88
C LEU A 490 27.77 -0.38 25.06
N LEU A 491 27.36 0.65 24.32
CA LEU A 491 26.21 0.60 23.42
C LEU A 491 26.69 0.40 21.97
N VAL A 492 26.56 -0.83 21.47
CA VAL A 492 26.94 -1.20 20.10
C VAL A 492 25.69 -1.34 19.24
N ASP A 493 25.65 -0.64 18.09
CA ASP A 493 24.63 -0.81 17.06
C ASP A 493 25.29 -1.27 15.76
N LEU A 494 24.73 -2.30 15.14
CA LEU A 494 25.26 -2.88 13.91
C LEU A 494 24.54 -2.27 12.71
N GLU A 495 25.30 -1.64 11.81
CA GLU A 495 24.72 -1.00 10.63
C GLU A 495 24.20 -2.05 9.64
N LYS A 496 22.90 -1.99 9.30
CA LYS A 496 22.28 -2.82 8.25
C LYS A 496 22.61 -4.32 8.38
N THR A 497 22.45 -4.86 9.58
CA THR A 497 22.78 -6.27 9.91
C THR A 497 22.34 -7.27 8.86
N HIS A 498 21.11 -7.18 8.35
CA HIS A 498 20.56 -8.11 7.37
C HIS A 498 21.18 -8.01 5.97
N ASP A 499 21.68 -6.82 5.60
CA ASP A 499 22.28 -6.57 4.28
C ASP A 499 23.78 -6.90 4.28
N LYS A 500 24.43 -6.83 5.45
CA LYS A 500 25.88 -7.03 5.63
C LYS A 500 26.25 -8.42 6.18
N VAL A 501 25.31 -9.38 6.24
CA VAL A 501 25.64 -10.75 6.69
C VAL A 501 26.46 -11.48 5.62
N GLY A 502 27.67 -11.93 5.97
CA GLY A 502 28.42 -12.90 5.18
C GLY A 502 27.74 -14.26 5.19
N TRP A 503 27.04 -14.61 4.11
CA TRP A 503 26.29 -15.88 4.05
C TRP A 503 27.19 -17.11 4.05
N SER A 504 28.41 -17.02 3.52
CA SER A 504 29.43 -18.08 3.66
C SER A 504 29.72 -18.37 5.13
N PHE A 505 29.92 -17.33 5.95
CA PHE A 505 30.15 -17.45 7.38
C PHE A 505 28.98 -18.12 8.11
N VAL A 506 27.74 -17.72 7.82
CA VAL A 506 26.56 -18.31 8.48
C VAL A 506 26.35 -19.76 8.07
N LEU A 507 26.40 -20.05 6.76
CA LEU A 507 26.04 -21.35 6.19
C LEU A 507 27.16 -22.39 6.35
N THR A 508 28.38 -22.02 5.98
CA THR A 508 29.53 -22.92 5.95
C THR A 508 30.11 -23.11 7.33
N THR A 509 30.04 -22.09 8.19
CA THR A 509 30.77 -22.09 9.47
C THR A 509 29.84 -22.24 10.66
N THR A 510 28.91 -21.31 10.89
CA THR A 510 28.06 -21.34 12.10
C THR A 510 27.17 -22.58 12.15
N LEU A 511 26.36 -22.79 11.11
CA LEU A 511 25.36 -23.87 11.13
C LEU A 511 26.03 -25.25 11.12
N ARG A 512 27.07 -25.44 10.30
CA ARG A 512 27.80 -26.71 10.27
C ARG A 512 28.54 -26.97 11.59
N TRP A 513 29.18 -25.96 12.19
CA TRP A 513 29.86 -26.10 13.49
C TRP A 513 28.90 -26.50 14.63
N MET A 514 27.72 -25.86 14.65
CA MET A 514 26.66 -26.16 15.61
C MET A 514 25.95 -27.50 15.35
N GLY A 515 26.34 -28.27 14.33
CA GLY A 515 25.82 -29.60 14.07
C GLY A 515 24.47 -29.65 13.35
N PHE A 516 24.11 -28.59 12.63
CA PHE A 516 22.96 -28.63 11.72
C PHE A 516 23.22 -29.62 10.58
N GLY A 517 22.14 -30.23 10.08
CA GLY A 517 22.23 -31.18 8.99
C GLY A 517 22.39 -30.49 7.63
N GLU A 518 22.85 -31.25 6.63
CA GLU A 518 23.15 -30.69 5.31
C GLU A 518 21.87 -30.22 4.60
N ALA A 519 20.74 -30.91 4.81
CA ALA A 519 19.49 -30.58 4.11
C ALA A 519 18.97 -29.18 4.47
N ILE A 520 18.95 -28.84 5.77
CA ILE A 520 18.56 -27.49 6.19
C ILE A 520 19.59 -26.44 5.79
N CYS A 521 20.89 -26.75 5.84
CA CYS A 521 21.94 -25.83 5.39
C CYS A 521 21.79 -25.50 3.90
N VAL A 522 21.58 -26.51 3.06
CA VAL A 522 21.35 -26.37 1.61
C VAL A 522 20.08 -25.57 1.34
N ALA A 523 18.99 -25.84 2.06
CA ALA A 523 17.73 -25.11 1.88
C ALA A 523 17.87 -23.62 2.23
N VAL A 524 18.57 -23.30 3.32
CA VAL A 524 18.85 -21.90 3.69
C VAL A 524 19.81 -21.26 2.69
N ALA A 525 20.84 -21.97 2.24
CA ALA A 525 21.80 -21.49 1.26
C ALA A 525 21.12 -21.10 -0.05
N ARG A 526 20.36 -22.03 -0.65
CA ARG A 526 19.67 -21.81 -1.93
C ARG A 526 18.63 -20.69 -1.82
N ARG A 527 17.99 -20.53 -0.67
CA ARG A 527 17.07 -19.43 -0.42
C ARG A 527 17.75 -18.05 -0.54
N HIS A 528 19.01 -17.95 -0.11
CA HIS A 528 19.78 -16.71 -0.15
C HIS A 528 20.56 -16.51 -1.45
N SER A 529 21.14 -17.57 -2.03
CA SER A 529 21.92 -17.51 -3.28
C SER A 529 21.08 -17.15 -4.52
N PHE A 530 19.77 -17.45 -4.50
CA PHE A 530 18.89 -17.22 -5.66
C PHE A 530 17.91 -16.07 -5.50
N SER A 531 17.89 -15.36 -4.36
CA SER A 531 17.07 -14.16 -4.21
C SER A 531 17.71 -13.01 -4.99
N THR A 532 17.49 -13.00 -6.30
CA THR A 532 17.81 -11.85 -7.15
C THR A 532 16.71 -10.80 -6.96
N PRO A 533 17.02 -9.63 -6.37
CA PRO A 533 16.06 -8.55 -6.31
C PRO A 533 15.75 -8.07 -7.73
N ILE A 534 14.49 -8.16 -8.16
CA ILE A 534 14.03 -7.52 -9.39
C ILE A 534 13.32 -6.23 -9.00
N LYS A 535 13.77 -5.12 -9.61
CA LYS A 535 13.10 -3.81 -9.66
C LYS A 535 12.81 -3.22 -8.27
N LEU A 536 13.65 -2.24 -7.87
CA LEU A 536 13.35 -1.31 -6.79
C LEU A 536 12.24 -0.37 -7.25
N VAL A 537 10.99 -0.80 -7.11
CA VAL A 537 9.83 -0.07 -7.63
C VAL A 537 8.78 -0.04 -6.55
N ALA A 538 8.85 1.01 -5.72
CA ALA A 538 7.68 1.48 -4.99
C ALA A 538 7.81 2.93 -4.52
N THR A 539 9.02 3.46 -4.35
CA THR A 539 9.17 4.74 -3.64
C THR A 539 10.07 5.76 -4.33
N ILE A 540 10.99 5.32 -5.20
CA ILE A 540 11.82 6.26 -5.98
C ILE A 540 10.95 7.08 -6.93
N LEU A 541 9.86 6.49 -7.43
CA LEU A 541 9.17 7.05 -8.59
C LEU A 541 7.79 7.65 -8.31
N GLY A 542 7.16 7.36 -7.17
CA GLY A 542 5.70 7.57 -7.06
C GLY A 542 4.88 6.79 -8.13
N GLU A 543 5.54 5.97 -8.95
CA GLU A 543 4.96 5.40 -10.18
C GLU A 543 4.16 4.13 -9.94
N VAL A 544 4.33 3.42 -8.83
CA VAL A 544 3.60 2.18 -8.60
C VAL A 544 2.83 2.24 -7.29
N GLY A 545 1.60 2.73 -7.41
CA GLY A 545 0.55 2.33 -6.50
C GLY A 545 -0.04 1.02 -7.01
N TYR A 546 -0.16 0.01 -6.14
CA TYR A 546 -1.13 -1.05 -6.37
C TYR A 546 -2.47 -0.39 -6.75
N GLY A 547 -3.22 -0.94 -7.70
CA GLY A 547 -4.48 -0.41 -8.24
C GLY A 547 -5.61 -0.14 -7.24
N SER A 548 -5.34 -0.23 -5.94
CA SER A 548 -6.12 0.30 -4.83
C SER A 548 -5.22 1.24 -4.02
N ARG A 549 -5.56 2.55 -3.98
CA ARG A 549 -4.81 3.68 -3.37
C ARG A 549 -4.46 3.56 -1.86
N ARG A 550 -4.08 2.41 -1.31
CA ARG A 550 -4.21 2.15 0.13
C ARG A 550 -2.94 1.65 0.81
N CYS A 551 -2.31 2.60 1.51
CA CYS A 551 -1.57 2.47 2.77
C CYS A 551 -0.61 1.26 2.89
N VAL A 552 0.52 1.35 2.19
CA VAL A 552 1.64 0.40 2.27
C VAL A 552 2.46 0.54 3.58
N LYS A 553 2.36 1.71 4.26
CA LYS A 553 3.26 2.09 5.37
C LYS A 553 3.10 1.26 6.66
N ARG A 554 1.87 0.86 7.03
CA ARG A 554 1.62 -0.04 8.19
C ARG A 554 1.82 -1.52 7.84
N GLU A 555 1.69 -1.88 6.57
CA GLU A 555 1.84 -3.25 6.06
C GLU A 555 3.30 -3.72 6.09
N LEU A 556 4.23 -2.84 5.67
CA LEU A 556 5.67 -3.11 5.60
C LEU A 556 6.33 -3.19 6.98
N LEU A 557 5.96 -2.32 7.92
CA LEU A 557 6.42 -2.40 9.32
C LEU A 557 5.98 -3.71 10.01
N ARG A 558 4.82 -4.26 9.63
CA ARG A 558 4.34 -5.56 10.12
C ARG A 558 4.89 -6.75 9.31
N GLN A 559 5.27 -6.59 8.05
CA GLN A 559 5.96 -7.64 7.29
C GLN A 559 7.34 -7.95 7.88
N ALA A 560 8.04 -6.96 8.45
CA ALA A 560 9.23 -7.23 9.26
C ALA A 560 8.94 -8.10 10.49
N CYS A 561 7.68 -8.19 10.96
CA CYS A 561 7.26 -9.10 12.02
C CYS A 561 6.58 -10.39 11.52
N CYS A 562 6.03 -10.41 10.30
CA CYS A 562 5.28 -11.55 9.74
C CYS A 562 6.05 -12.39 8.72
N SER A 563 7.24 -11.95 8.29
CA SER A 563 8.23 -12.80 7.60
C SER A 563 8.94 -13.76 8.57
N TYR A 564 8.48 -13.81 9.82
CA TYR A 564 8.92 -14.70 10.89
C TYR A 564 7.71 -15.49 11.44
#